data_AF-F0J2Y4-F1
#
_entry.id   AF-F0J2Y4-F1
#
_cell.length_a   1.000
_cell.length_b   1.000
_cell.length_c   1.000
_cell.angle_alpha   90.00
_cell.angle_beta   90.00
_cell.angle_gamma   90.00
#
_symmetry.space_group_name_H-M   'P 1'
#
loop_
_entity.id
_entity.type
_entity.pdbx_description
1 polymer ?
#
loop_
_entity_poly.entity_id
_entity_poly.type
_entity_poly.pdbx_seq_one_letter_code
_entity_poly.pdbx_strand_id
1 'polypeptide(L)'
;MKSRLNCYFDPKLADQLTAFALRQGVHRSQLVEAAVTSFLSPDALDRREAAFVRRLDRLSRQMERIERDLTIAIEVQALFVRFWLSASPPIPAAQQDAAKAQGASRYQGFIETLGRRLQRGDSLVREISREISPEHHSRAGTSTGSGDKTDEDVASADADMAGKEGVHAGL
;
A
#
# COMPACT_ATOMS: atom_id res chain seq x y z
N MET A 1 48.18 -12.58 28.50
CA MET A 1 49.28 -11.84 27.84
C MET A 1 48.98 -11.76 26.35
N LYS A 2 49.19 -10.61 25.69
CA LYS A 2 48.99 -10.45 24.24
C LYS A 2 50.32 -10.63 23.51
N SER A 3 50.33 -11.41 22.42
CA SER A 3 51.49 -11.60 21.55
C SER A 3 51.47 -10.61 20.39
N ARG A 4 52.63 -10.06 20.02
CA ARG A 4 52.74 -9.13 18.89
C ARG A 4 52.85 -9.92 17.59
N LEU A 5 51.89 -9.73 16.69
CA LEU A 5 51.88 -10.29 15.34
C LEU A 5 52.13 -9.16 14.33
N ASN A 6 53.14 -9.32 13.46
CA ASN A 6 53.36 -8.42 12.33
C ASN A 6 52.89 -9.13 11.05
N CYS A 7 51.86 -8.60 10.40
CA CYS A 7 51.30 -9.12 9.17
C CYS A 7 51.13 -7.98 8.14
N TYR A 8 51.33 -8.33 6.87
CA TYR A 8 51.16 -7.40 5.76
C TYR A 8 49.72 -7.45 5.27
N PHE A 9 49.17 -6.28 4.94
CA PHE A 9 47.86 -6.13 4.32
C PHE A 9 48.04 -5.49 2.95
N ASP A 10 47.17 -5.84 2.01
CA ASP A 10 47.02 -5.04 0.80
C ASP A 10 46.68 -3.58 1.19
N PRO A 11 47.28 -2.56 0.54
CA PRO A 11 47.05 -1.16 0.88
C PRO A 11 45.56 -0.78 0.89
N LYS A 12 44.77 -1.27 -0.08
CA LYS A 12 43.33 -0.98 -0.14
C LYS A 12 42.59 -1.60 1.04
N LEU A 13 43.00 -2.79 1.46
CA LEU A 13 42.41 -3.47 2.61
C LEU A 13 42.77 -2.75 3.92
N ALA A 14 43.99 -2.23 4.05
CA ALA A 14 44.40 -1.44 5.22
C ALA A 14 43.59 -0.14 5.36
N ASP A 15 43.29 0.52 4.23
CA ASP A 15 42.44 1.71 4.20
C ASP A 15 40.99 1.39 4.58
N GLN A 16 40.43 0.30 4.04
CA GLN A 16 39.08 -0.17 4.41
C GLN A 16 38.98 -0.51 5.89
N LEU A 17 39.96 -1.23 6.44
CA LEU A 17 40.04 -1.56 7.86
C LEU A 17 40.08 -0.29 8.73
N THR A 18 40.86 0.70 8.31
CA THR A 18 40.96 2.00 8.98
C THR A 18 39.62 2.72 9.00
N ALA A 19 38.97 2.83 7.84
CA ALA A 19 37.68 3.49 7.71
C ALA A 19 36.60 2.78 8.54
N PHE A 20 36.60 1.44 8.55
CA PHE A 20 35.65 0.65 9.32
C PHE A 20 35.88 0.80 10.83
N ALA A 21 37.14 0.75 11.28
CA ALA A 21 37.50 0.96 12.68
C ALA A 21 37.06 2.35 13.18
N LEU A 22 37.24 3.39 12.37
CA LEU A 22 36.78 4.75 12.67
C LEU A 22 35.25 4.82 12.76
N ARG A 23 34.52 4.23 11.82
CA ARG A 23 33.04 4.20 11.83
C ARG A 23 32.48 3.49 13.05
N GLN A 24 33.15 2.44 13.53
CA GLN A 24 32.73 1.67 14.69
C GLN A 24 33.30 2.20 16.02
N GLY A 25 34.15 3.22 16.00
CA GLY A 25 34.76 3.80 17.21
C GLY A 25 35.73 2.86 17.93
N VAL A 26 36.36 1.91 17.22
CA VAL A 26 37.28 0.91 17.80
C VAL A 26 38.68 1.05 17.21
N HIS A 27 39.71 0.58 17.95
CA HIS A 27 41.07 0.55 17.44
C HIS A 27 41.26 -0.56 16.40
N ARG A 28 42.14 -0.33 15.40
CA ARG A 28 42.42 -1.30 14.32
C ARG A 28 42.85 -2.67 14.85
N SER A 29 43.72 -2.70 15.86
CA SER A 29 44.18 -3.95 16.48
C SER A 29 43.05 -4.74 17.15
N GLN A 30 42.12 -4.03 17.81
CA GLN A 30 40.95 -4.64 18.43
C GLN A 30 39.98 -5.19 17.40
N LEU A 31 39.80 -4.48 16.27
CA LEU A 31 38.99 -4.95 15.16
C LEU A 31 39.58 -6.21 14.51
N VAL A 32 40.90 -6.24 14.29
CA VAL A 32 41.60 -7.42 13.74
C VAL A 32 41.55 -8.59 14.70
N GLU A 33 41.78 -8.36 16.00
CA GLU A 33 41.65 -9.39 17.04
C GLU A 33 40.23 -9.97 17.06
N ALA A 34 39.19 -9.13 17.07
CA ALA A 34 37.80 -9.57 17.04
C ALA A 34 37.45 -10.35 15.76
N ALA A 35 37.93 -9.89 14.60
CA ALA A 35 37.70 -10.57 13.32
C ALA A 35 38.37 -11.96 13.29
N VAL A 36 39.62 -12.07 13.72
CA VAL A 36 40.37 -13.34 13.76
C VAL A 36 39.76 -14.29 14.79
N THR A 37 39.41 -13.80 15.99
CA THR A 37 38.72 -14.61 16.99
C THR A 37 37.37 -15.12 16.47
N SER A 38 36.60 -14.27 15.77
CA SER A 38 35.35 -14.70 15.16
C SER A 38 35.55 -15.71 14.04
N PHE A 39 36.63 -15.60 13.26
CA PHE A 39 36.94 -16.50 12.16
C PHE A 39 37.40 -17.87 12.65
N LEU A 40 38.19 -17.91 13.73
CA LEU A 40 38.71 -19.13 14.32
C LEU A 40 37.74 -19.81 15.29
N SER A 41 36.58 -19.21 15.58
CA SER A 41 35.56 -19.81 16.44
C SER A 41 34.72 -20.82 15.64
N PRO A 42 34.81 -22.13 15.94
CA PRO A 42 34.04 -23.16 15.22
C PRO A 42 32.53 -22.88 15.26
N ASP A 43 32.04 -22.36 16.39
CA ASP A 43 30.62 -22.12 16.63
C ASP A 43 30.06 -20.88 15.92
N ALA A 44 30.90 -19.96 15.40
CA ALA A 44 30.39 -18.70 14.88
C ALA A 44 29.65 -18.87 13.54
N LEU A 45 30.15 -19.75 12.68
CA LEU A 45 29.50 -20.09 11.42
C LEU A 45 28.28 -20.97 11.68
N ASP A 46 28.45 -22.06 12.43
CA ASP A 46 27.40 -23.03 12.76
C ASP A 46 26.20 -22.38 13.45
N ARG A 47 26.42 -21.43 14.38
CA ARG A 47 25.31 -20.72 15.05
C ARG A 47 24.56 -19.80 14.10
N ARG A 48 25.24 -19.14 13.16
CA ARG A 48 24.60 -18.27 12.16
C ARG A 48 23.78 -19.11 11.19
N GLU A 49 24.36 -20.20 10.68
CA GLU A 49 23.67 -21.14 9.81
C GLU A 49 22.45 -21.76 10.49
N ALA A 50 22.59 -22.22 11.73
CA ALA A 50 21.46 -22.75 12.51
C ALA A 50 20.37 -21.70 12.75
N ALA A 51 20.72 -20.43 12.98
CA ALA A 51 19.74 -19.35 13.10
C ALA A 51 18.99 -19.10 11.78
N PHE A 52 19.68 -19.16 10.64
CA PHE A 52 19.04 -19.05 9.33
C PHE A 52 18.11 -20.22 9.05
N VAL A 53 18.54 -21.47 9.30
CA VAL A 53 17.70 -22.66 9.13
C VAL A 53 16.43 -22.55 9.96
N ARG A 54 16.52 -22.13 11.23
CA ARG A 54 15.34 -21.91 12.09
C ARG A 54 14.42 -20.82 11.56
N ARG A 55 14.99 -19.73 11.04
CA ARG A 55 14.19 -18.65 10.45
C ARG A 55 13.47 -19.12 9.18
N LEU A 56 14.16 -19.88 8.33
CA LEU A 56 13.58 -20.45 7.13
C LEU A 56 12.48 -21.46 7.45
N ASP A 57 12.70 -22.36 8.41
CA ASP A 57 11.66 -23.31 8.86
C ASP A 57 10.42 -22.57 9.37
N ARG A 58 10.61 -21.50 10.15
CA ARG A 58 9.50 -20.66 10.62
C ARG A 58 8.75 -20.00 9.46
N LEU A 59 9.45 -19.48 8.45
CA LEU A 59 8.83 -18.88 7.28
C LEU A 59 8.05 -19.91 6.46
N SER A 60 8.59 -21.12 6.29
CA SER A 60 7.91 -22.22 5.60
C SER A 60 6.60 -22.59 6.30
N ARG A 61 6.61 -22.75 7.62
CA ARG A 61 5.39 -23.01 8.40
C ARG A 61 4.37 -21.88 8.32
N GLN A 62 4.84 -20.63 8.29
CA GLN A 62 3.95 -19.48 8.08
C GLN A 62 3.33 -19.50 6.69
N MET A 63 4.09 -19.88 5.66
CA MET A 63 3.59 -20.02 4.30
C MET A 63 2.52 -21.12 4.20
N GLU A 64 2.79 -22.31 4.75
CA GLU A 64 1.81 -23.41 4.80
C GLU A 64 0.51 -23.01 5.50
N ARG A 65 0.61 -22.21 6.58
CA ARG A 65 -0.57 -21.69 7.27
C ARG A 65 -1.34 -20.70 6.39
N ILE A 66 -0.65 -19.77 5.75
CA ILE A 66 -1.27 -18.80 4.84
C ILE A 66 -1.94 -19.52 3.66
N GLU A 67 -1.32 -20.54 3.10
CA GLU A 67 -1.89 -21.35 2.02
C GLU A 67 -3.18 -22.04 2.46
N ARG A 68 -3.19 -22.64 3.66
CA ARG A 68 -4.40 -23.22 4.25
C ARG A 68 -5.49 -22.17 4.46
N ASP A 69 -5.14 -21.06 5.10
CA ASP A 69 -6.09 -19.98 5.41
C ASP A 69 -6.66 -19.36 4.12
N LEU A 70 -5.84 -19.23 3.07
CA LEU A 70 -6.26 -18.77 1.75
C LEU A 70 -7.19 -19.78 1.06
N THR A 71 -6.89 -21.07 1.15
CA THR A 71 -7.76 -22.13 0.60
C THR A 71 -9.14 -22.07 1.26
N ILE A 72 -9.19 -21.96 2.59
CA ILE A 72 -10.45 -21.80 3.35
C ILE A 72 -11.17 -20.51 2.93
N ALA A 73 -10.46 -19.40 2.79
CA ALA A 73 -11.06 -18.13 2.35
C ALA A 73 -11.67 -18.23 0.95
N ILE A 74 -11.01 -18.94 0.03
CA ILE A 74 -11.53 -19.21 -1.32
C ILE A 74 -12.79 -20.08 -1.25
N GLU A 75 -12.78 -21.14 -0.45
CA GLU A 75 -13.95 -22.01 -0.26
C GLU A 75 -15.14 -21.24 0.32
N VAL A 76 -14.93 -20.45 1.37
CA VAL A 76 -15.96 -19.61 1.99
C VAL A 76 -16.50 -18.59 0.99
N GLN A 77 -15.63 -17.92 0.23
CA GLN A 77 -16.05 -16.96 -0.79
C GLN A 77 -16.85 -17.64 -1.91
N ALA A 78 -16.45 -18.83 -2.35
CA ALA A 78 -17.18 -19.59 -3.36
C ALA A 78 -18.58 -20.00 -2.85
N LEU A 79 -18.68 -20.46 -1.59
CA LEU A 79 -19.95 -20.76 -0.94
C LEU A 79 -20.83 -19.52 -0.78
N PHE A 80 -20.25 -18.38 -0.38
CA PHE A 80 -20.97 -17.11 -0.26
C PHE A 80 -21.53 -16.67 -1.61
N VAL A 81 -20.72 -16.66 -2.68
CA VAL A 81 -21.17 -16.29 -4.03
C VAL A 81 -22.27 -17.23 -4.50
N ARG A 82 -22.10 -18.55 -4.32
CA ARG A 82 -23.12 -19.54 -4.69
C ARG A 82 -24.41 -19.32 -3.91
N PHE A 83 -24.32 -19.18 -2.59
CA PHE A 83 -25.47 -18.92 -1.73
C PHE A 83 -26.17 -17.64 -2.15
N TRP A 84 -25.46 -16.52 -2.29
CA TRP A 84 -26.04 -15.23 -2.66
C TRP A 84 -26.70 -15.25 -4.05
N LEU A 85 -26.14 -15.97 -5.02
CA LEU A 85 -26.73 -16.12 -6.34
C LEU A 85 -27.92 -17.09 -6.37
N SER A 86 -28.05 -17.96 -5.37
CA SER A 86 -29.13 -18.96 -5.25
C SER A 86 -30.21 -18.63 -4.21
N ALA A 87 -29.92 -17.76 -3.25
CA ALA A 87 -30.79 -17.38 -2.15
C ALA A 87 -31.81 -16.34 -2.65
N SER A 88 -32.88 -16.85 -3.25
CA SER A 88 -34.10 -16.08 -3.44
C SER A 88 -35.00 -16.18 -2.20
N PRO A 89 -35.88 -15.18 -1.95
CA PRO A 89 -37.00 -15.32 -1.00
C PRO A 89 -37.75 -16.64 -1.26
N PRO A 90 -38.44 -17.25 -0.28
CA PRO A 90 -39.07 -18.57 -0.45
C PRO A 90 -39.93 -18.61 -1.72
N ILE A 91 -39.43 -19.32 -2.73
CA ILE A 91 -40.05 -19.41 -4.04
C ILE A 91 -41.06 -20.58 -4.01
N PRO A 92 -42.30 -20.39 -4.50
CA PRO A 92 -43.27 -21.48 -4.64
C PRO A 92 -42.64 -22.68 -5.36
N ALA A 93 -43.01 -23.91 -4.95
CA ALA A 93 -42.40 -25.15 -5.47
C ALA A 93 -42.32 -25.20 -7.01
N ALA A 94 -43.32 -24.65 -7.70
CA ALA A 94 -43.39 -24.59 -9.16
C ALA A 94 -42.28 -23.73 -9.83
N GLN A 95 -41.65 -22.82 -9.10
CA GLN A 95 -40.65 -21.88 -9.61
C GLN A 95 -39.22 -22.17 -9.09
N GLN A 96 -39.06 -23.21 -8.24
CA GLN A 96 -37.75 -23.54 -7.65
C GLN A 96 -36.71 -23.92 -8.70
N ASP A 97 -37.09 -24.69 -9.73
CA ASP A 97 -36.16 -25.12 -10.77
C ASP A 97 -35.74 -23.95 -11.68
N ALA A 98 -36.67 -23.03 -11.97
CA ALA A 98 -36.37 -21.80 -12.69
C ALA A 98 -35.39 -20.92 -11.90
N ALA A 99 -35.56 -20.81 -10.58
CA ALA A 99 -34.67 -20.05 -9.71
C ALA A 99 -33.27 -20.66 -9.60
N LYS A 100 -33.16 -21.99 -9.49
CA LYS A 100 -31.88 -22.71 -9.54
C LYS A 100 -31.16 -22.47 -10.87
N ALA A 101 -31.88 -22.57 -11.98
CA ALA A 101 -31.32 -22.32 -13.31
C ALA A 101 -30.84 -20.87 -13.47
N GLN A 102 -31.60 -19.90 -12.95
CA GLN A 102 -31.21 -18.50 -12.95
C GLN A 102 -29.96 -18.24 -12.09
N GLY A 103 -29.86 -18.85 -10.90
CA GLY A 103 -28.68 -18.77 -10.06
C GLY A 103 -27.44 -19.36 -10.74
N ALA A 104 -27.57 -20.50 -11.42
CA ALA A 104 -26.49 -21.10 -12.20
C ALA A 104 -26.04 -20.20 -13.36
N SER A 105 -26.98 -19.58 -14.08
CA SER A 105 -26.67 -18.63 -15.16
C SER A 105 -25.90 -17.40 -14.65
N ARG A 106 -26.31 -16.82 -13.51
CA ARG A 106 -25.59 -15.70 -12.90
C ARG A 106 -24.19 -16.09 -12.43
N TYR A 107 -24.02 -17.30 -11.89
CA TYR A 107 -22.71 -17.81 -11.49
C TYR A 107 -21.75 -17.91 -12.68
N GLN A 108 -22.22 -18.47 -13.81
CA GLN A 108 -21.46 -18.54 -15.04
C GLN A 108 -20.97 -17.15 -15.50
N GLY A 109 -21.87 -16.16 -15.53
CA GLY A 109 -21.52 -14.78 -15.92
C GLY A 109 -20.54 -14.09 -14.97
N PHE A 110 -20.63 -14.38 -13.66
CA PHE A 110 -19.65 -13.92 -12.68
C PHE A 110 -18.26 -14.50 -12.97
N ILE A 111 -18.14 -15.81 -13.17
CA ILE A 111 -16.87 -16.49 -13.48
C ILE A 111 -16.23 -15.91 -14.74
N GLU A 112 -17.02 -15.68 -15.80
CA GLU A 112 -16.53 -15.11 -17.05
C GLU A 112 -15.99 -13.68 -16.86
N THR A 113 -16.71 -12.86 -16.09
CA THR A 113 -16.30 -11.49 -15.78
C THR A 113 -15.05 -11.44 -14.91
N LEU A 114 -14.97 -12.29 -13.89
CA LEU A 114 -13.79 -12.45 -13.05
C LEU A 114 -12.57 -12.91 -13.87
N GLY A 115 -12.76 -13.92 -14.74
CA GLY A 115 -11.71 -14.42 -15.63
C GLY A 115 -11.14 -13.33 -16.54
N ARG A 116 -12.00 -12.53 -17.18
CA ARG A 116 -11.57 -11.37 -17.98
C ARG A 116 -10.77 -10.35 -17.18
N ARG A 117 -11.20 -10.06 -15.95
CA ARG A 117 -10.53 -9.09 -15.08
C ARG A 117 -9.16 -9.57 -14.61
N LEU A 118 -9.06 -10.85 -14.23
CA LEU A 118 -7.80 -11.48 -13.86
C LEU A 118 -6.78 -11.45 -15.02
N GLN A 119 -7.22 -11.74 -16.25
CA GLN A 119 -6.36 -11.68 -17.44
C GLN A 119 -5.82 -10.27 -17.74
N ARG A 120 -6.58 -9.22 -17.41
CA ARG A 120 -6.13 -7.83 -17.56
C ARG A 120 -5.15 -7.40 -16.47
N GLY A 121 -5.06 -8.14 -15.36
CA GLY A 121 -4.21 -7.80 -14.22
C GLY A 121 -4.79 -6.67 -13.34
N ASP A 122 -6.06 -6.31 -13.54
CA ASP A 122 -6.71 -5.24 -12.79
C ASP A 122 -7.02 -5.70 -11.35
N SER A 123 -6.23 -5.22 -10.39
CA SER A 123 -6.44 -5.50 -8.98
C SER A 123 -7.71 -4.81 -8.47
N LEU A 124 -8.75 -5.59 -8.20
CA LEU A 124 -9.96 -5.13 -7.51
C LEU A 124 -9.65 -4.41 -6.19
N VAL A 125 -8.65 -4.90 -5.45
CA VAL A 125 -8.20 -4.28 -4.19
C VAL A 125 -7.66 -2.87 -4.44
N ARG A 126 -6.92 -2.66 -5.53
CA ARG A 126 -6.37 -1.35 -5.90
C ARG A 126 -7.45 -0.39 -6.38
N GLU A 127 -8.48 -0.88 -7.07
CA GLU A 127 -9.65 -0.09 -7.49
C GLU A 127 -10.46 0.36 -6.27
N ILE A 128 -10.82 -0.57 -5.38
CA ILE A 128 -11.54 -0.26 -4.14
C ILE A 128 -10.73 0.70 -3.26
N SER A 129 -9.41 0.52 -3.18
CA SER A 129 -8.54 1.43 -2.41
C SER A 129 -8.53 2.86 -2.97
N ARG A 130 -8.66 3.02 -4.30
CA ARG A 130 -8.82 4.34 -4.95
C ARG A 130 -10.20 4.94 -4.74
N GLU A 131 -11.25 4.12 -4.70
CA GLU A 131 -12.62 4.59 -4.43
C GLU A 131 -12.82 4.98 -2.96
N ILE A 132 -12.20 4.26 -2.03
CA ILE A 132 -12.28 4.55 -0.58
C ILE A 132 -11.33 5.68 -0.17
N SER A 133 -10.25 5.92 -0.92
CA SER A 133 -9.40 7.11 -0.78
C SER A 133 -9.68 8.10 -1.92
N PRO A 134 -10.77 8.89 -1.85
CA PRO A 134 -10.92 10.05 -2.71
C PRO A 134 -9.80 11.04 -2.33
N GLU A 135 -8.75 11.01 -3.13
CA GLU A 135 -7.76 12.04 -3.38
C GLU A 135 -8.02 13.39 -2.66
N HIS A 136 -7.06 13.83 -1.85
CA HIS A 136 -6.88 15.19 -1.30
C HIS A 136 -6.63 16.25 -2.40
N HIS A 137 -7.23 16.11 -3.58
CA HIS A 137 -7.14 17.05 -4.69
C HIS A 137 -8.10 18.23 -4.47
N SER A 138 -7.78 19.10 -3.51
CA SER A 138 -8.33 20.46 -3.45
C SER A 138 -7.47 21.36 -2.55
N ARG A 139 -6.36 21.88 -3.10
CA ARG A 139 -5.93 23.29 -3.02
C ARG A 139 -4.46 23.43 -3.44
N ALA A 140 -4.23 23.57 -4.74
CA ALA A 140 -3.13 24.37 -5.26
C ALA A 140 -3.44 24.74 -6.71
N GLY A 141 -3.94 25.97 -6.90
CA GLY A 141 -4.14 26.52 -8.24
C GLY A 141 -5.54 27.05 -8.49
N THR A 142 -5.89 28.15 -7.83
CA THR A 142 -6.71 29.17 -8.49
C THR A 142 -6.20 30.53 -8.05
N SER A 143 -5.66 31.22 -9.04
CA SER A 143 -5.23 32.61 -9.05
C SER A 143 -6.28 33.56 -8.49
N THR A 144 -5.92 34.40 -7.52
CA THR A 144 -6.56 35.70 -7.35
C THR A 144 -5.53 36.67 -6.77
N GLY A 145 -4.90 37.43 -7.66
CA GLY A 145 -4.07 38.57 -7.33
C GLY A 145 -4.27 39.62 -8.41
N SER A 146 -5.42 40.31 -8.37
CA SER A 146 -5.65 41.52 -9.13
C SER A 146 -6.77 42.35 -8.51
N GLY A 147 -6.36 43.38 -7.77
CA GLY A 147 -7.05 44.66 -7.61
C GLY A 147 -8.37 44.68 -6.85
N ASP A 148 -8.30 44.96 -5.55
CA ASP A 148 -9.39 45.65 -4.85
C ASP A 148 -8.85 47.00 -4.34
N LYS A 149 -9.48 48.07 -4.79
CA LYS A 149 -9.24 49.47 -4.39
C LYS A 149 -10.62 50.12 -4.32
N THR A 150 -11.12 50.27 -3.09
CA THR A 150 -12.09 51.27 -2.63
C THR A 150 -11.85 51.33 -1.11
N ASP A 151 -11.64 52.45 -0.45
CA ASP A 151 -12.41 53.70 -0.48
C ASP A 151 -11.53 54.88 0.00
N GLU A 152 -11.87 56.11 -0.43
CA GLU A 152 -12.24 57.23 0.46
C GLU A 152 -12.44 58.53 -0.35
N ASP A 153 -13.71 58.95 -0.38
CA ASP A 153 -14.25 60.30 -0.16
C ASP A 153 -13.79 61.56 -0.95
N VAL A 154 -14.83 62.25 -1.48
CA VAL A 154 -15.15 63.70 -1.36
C VAL A 154 -15.47 64.43 -2.68
N ALA A 155 -16.77 64.75 -2.81
CA ALA A 155 -17.41 65.98 -3.30
C ALA A 155 -17.59 66.32 -4.80
N SER A 156 -18.84 66.74 -5.06
CA SER A 156 -19.33 67.74 -6.02
C SER A 156 -19.35 67.32 -7.50
N ALA A 157 -20.33 67.66 -8.34
CA ALA A 157 -21.59 68.36 -8.23
C ALA A 157 -22.39 68.08 -9.53
N ASP A 158 -23.68 68.40 -9.46
CA ASP A 158 -24.55 68.88 -10.54
C ASP A 158 -25.05 67.96 -11.68
N ALA A 159 -26.40 67.99 -11.74
CA ALA A 159 -27.27 67.94 -12.92
C ALA A 159 -27.36 66.58 -13.65
N ASP A 160 -28.48 66.11 -14.18
CA ASP A 160 -29.76 66.72 -14.51
C ASP A 160 -30.76 65.60 -14.83
N MET A 161 -32.06 65.91 -14.75
CA MET A 161 -33.18 65.31 -15.51
C MET A 161 -33.50 63.80 -15.31
N ALA A 162 -34.51 63.46 -14.53
CA ALA A 162 -35.95 63.55 -14.84
C ALA A 162 -36.55 62.24 -15.38
N GLY A 163 -37.44 61.65 -14.55
CA GLY A 163 -38.72 61.09 -14.98
C GLY A 163 -38.71 59.69 -15.63
N LYS A 164 -39.23 58.69 -14.92
CA LYS A 164 -40.67 58.38 -14.95
C LYS A 164 -41.00 57.15 -14.10
N GLU A 165 -42.12 57.29 -13.42
CA GLU A 165 -42.88 56.31 -12.67
C GLU A 165 -43.53 55.23 -13.57
N GLY A 166 -43.95 54.12 -12.95
CA GLY A 166 -44.87 53.13 -13.53
C GLY A 166 -44.40 51.70 -13.22
N VAL A 167 -44.70 51.09 -12.07
CA VAL A 167 -45.99 50.50 -11.60
C VAL A 167 -46.40 49.22 -12.34
N HIS A 168 -46.89 48.25 -11.54
CA HIS A 168 -47.55 46.96 -11.82
C HIS A 168 -46.63 45.75 -12.09
N ALA A 169 -46.50 44.74 -11.22
CA ALA A 169 -47.46 43.87 -10.54
C ALA A 169 -48.25 42.94 -11.48
N GLY A 170 -48.06 41.63 -11.32
CA GLY A 170 -49.09 40.63 -11.60
C GLY A 170 -48.70 39.46 -12.51
N LEU A 171 -48.67 38.27 -11.87
CA LEU A 171 -48.77 36.90 -12.39
C LEU A 171 -47.52 36.27 -13.05
#